data_AF-A0A6J1J2K7-F1
#
_entry.id   AF-A0A6J1J2K7-F1
#
_cell.length_a   1.000
_cell.length_b   1.000
_cell.length_c   1.000
_cell.angle_alpha   90.00
_cell.angle_beta   90.00
_cell.angle_gamma   90.00
#
_symmetry.space_group_name_H-M   'P 1'
#
loop_
_entity.id
_entity.type
_entity.pdbx_description
1 polymer ?
#
loop_
_entity_poly.entity_id
_entity_poly.type
_entity_poly.pdbx_seq_one_letter_code
_entity_poly.pdbx_strand_id
1 'polypeptide(L)'
;MKHNNVIPSGHFRKHWQNYVRTWFNQPARKTRRRNARQEKAVKNFPRPTAGPLRPIVHGQTLKYNMKVRAGRGFSLEELKAAGIPKKLAPTIGIAVDHRRRNRSLESLQANVQRLKTYKAKVVVFPRRARKFKAGDSTPEELANATQVQGPYLPIGREKAPVELVKVTEEMKSFKAYDKLRIERTNERHVGARLKRAAEAEKEEKK
;
A
#
# COMPACT_ATOMS: atom_id res chain seq x y z
N MET A 1 0.13 -30.26 -39.91
CA MET A 1 -0.14 -30.66 -38.51
C MET A 1 -0.59 -32.11 -38.53
N LYS A 2 0.10 -33.02 -37.82
CA LYS A 2 -0.41 -34.39 -37.68
C LYS A 2 -1.32 -34.44 -36.45
N HIS A 3 -2.47 -35.08 -36.56
CA HIS A 3 -3.53 -35.18 -35.55
C HIS A 3 -4.32 -33.89 -35.25
N ASN A 4 -5.38 -34.02 -34.46
CA ASN A 4 -6.25 -32.94 -33.99
C ASN A 4 -5.59 -32.11 -32.86
N ASN A 5 -4.42 -31.55 -33.15
CA ASN A 5 -3.68 -30.70 -32.23
C ASN A 5 -4.03 -29.22 -32.48
N VAL A 6 -3.83 -28.36 -31.48
CA VAL A 6 -3.93 -26.89 -31.63
C VAL A 6 -2.74 -26.34 -32.40
N ILE A 7 -3.00 -25.54 -33.45
CA ILE A 7 -1.95 -24.93 -34.30
C ILE A 7 -0.88 -24.26 -33.43
N PRO A 8 0.41 -24.60 -33.58
CA PRO A 8 1.43 -24.10 -32.65
C PRO A 8 1.69 -22.62 -32.92
N SER A 9 1.44 -21.76 -31.93
CA SER A 9 1.71 -20.33 -31.97
C SER A 9 3.04 -19.98 -31.26
N GLY A 10 4.12 -20.63 -31.71
CA GLY A 10 5.46 -20.41 -31.17
C GLY A 10 5.97 -18.99 -31.43
N HIS A 11 6.42 -18.29 -30.39
CA HIS A 11 6.97 -16.93 -30.49
C HIS A 11 8.48 -16.94 -30.72
N PHE A 12 8.94 -17.78 -31.67
CA PHE A 12 10.34 -17.96 -32.05
C PHE A 12 10.66 -17.37 -33.43
N ARG A 13 9.95 -16.28 -33.78
CA ARG A 13 9.91 -15.72 -35.15
C ARG A 13 11.16 -14.95 -35.59
N LYS A 14 12.09 -14.67 -34.67
CA LYS A 14 13.35 -13.98 -34.93
C LYS A 14 14.52 -14.94 -34.70
N HIS A 15 15.76 -14.50 -34.95
CA HIS A 15 16.99 -15.22 -34.57
C HIS A 15 17.17 -15.30 -33.04
N TRP A 16 16.22 -15.92 -32.34
CA TRP A 16 16.12 -15.98 -30.88
C TRP A 16 17.34 -16.68 -30.26
N GLN A 17 18.00 -17.57 -31.00
CA GLN A 17 19.23 -18.24 -30.60
C GLN A 17 20.37 -17.23 -30.30
N ASN A 18 20.40 -16.09 -30.99
CA ASN A 18 21.37 -15.01 -30.71
C ASN A 18 21.04 -14.20 -29.44
N TYR A 19 19.82 -14.34 -28.91
CA TYR A 19 19.31 -13.55 -27.77
C TYR A 19 18.89 -14.45 -26.59
N VAL A 20 19.56 -15.59 -26.43
CA VAL A 20 19.28 -16.51 -25.32
C VAL A 20 19.78 -15.93 -24.00
N ARG A 21 18.84 -15.59 -23.12
CA ARG A 21 19.16 -15.16 -21.75
C ARG A 21 19.36 -16.37 -20.86
N THR A 22 20.61 -16.65 -20.50
CA THR A 22 20.95 -17.70 -19.53
C THR A 22 20.86 -17.21 -18.08
N TRP A 23 20.76 -18.14 -17.14
CA TRP A 23 20.64 -17.87 -15.70
C TRP A 23 21.87 -18.30 -14.89
N PHE A 24 23.00 -18.60 -15.54
CA PHE A 24 24.25 -19.03 -14.87
C PHE A 24 24.76 -17.99 -13.85
N ASN A 25 24.53 -16.71 -14.10
CA ASN A 25 24.90 -15.61 -13.20
C ASN A 25 23.90 -15.38 -12.05
N GLN A 26 22.84 -16.17 -11.91
CA GLN A 26 21.83 -16.02 -10.85
C GLN A 26 22.41 -16.14 -9.43
N PRO A 27 23.21 -17.17 -9.08
CA PRO A 27 23.85 -17.27 -7.76
C PRO A 27 24.81 -16.10 -7.49
N ALA A 28 25.68 -15.76 -8.44
CA ALA A 28 26.60 -14.62 -8.31
C ALA A 28 25.85 -13.29 -8.07
N ARG A 29 24.72 -13.06 -8.76
CA ARG A 29 23.86 -11.90 -8.54
C ARG A 29 23.23 -11.88 -7.14
N LYS A 30 22.87 -13.05 -6.57
CA LYS A 30 22.35 -13.15 -5.18
C LYS A 30 23.43 -12.79 -4.17
N THR A 31 24.63 -13.35 -4.30
CA THR A 31 25.78 -13.05 -3.43
C THR A 31 26.16 -11.57 -3.49
N ARG A 32 26.30 -11.01 -4.70
CA ARG A 32 26.58 -9.56 -4.88
C ARG A 32 25.54 -8.67 -4.19
N ARG A 33 24.25 -9.01 -4.31
CA ARG A 33 23.16 -8.26 -3.64
C ARG A 33 23.20 -8.43 -2.12
N ARG A 34 23.69 -9.56 -1.59
CA ARG A 34 23.85 -9.77 -0.14
C ARG A 34 24.97 -8.89 0.40
N ASN A 35 26.15 -8.92 -0.22
CA ASN A 35 27.31 -8.13 0.20
C ASN A 35 26.99 -6.63 0.18
N ALA A 36 26.40 -6.13 -0.91
CA ALA A 36 25.97 -4.73 -1.00
C ALA A 36 24.96 -4.31 0.08
N ARG A 37 24.11 -5.23 0.55
CA ARG A 37 23.20 -4.95 1.68
C ARG A 37 23.94 -4.89 3.01
N GLN A 38 24.95 -5.75 3.21
CA GLN A 38 25.79 -5.74 4.41
C GLN A 38 26.63 -4.46 4.47
N GLU A 39 27.28 -4.09 3.37
CA GLU A 39 28.03 -2.84 3.24
C GLU A 39 27.14 -1.62 3.52
N LYS A 40 25.92 -1.61 2.97
CA LYS A 40 24.94 -0.54 3.26
C LYS A 40 24.54 -0.50 4.73
N ALA A 41 24.38 -1.65 5.39
CA ALA A 41 23.99 -1.73 6.80
C ALA A 41 25.06 -1.09 7.69
N VAL A 42 26.34 -1.42 7.45
CA VAL A 42 27.49 -0.84 8.15
C VAL A 42 27.56 0.67 7.90
N LYS A 43 27.46 1.10 6.64
CA LYS A 43 27.55 2.53 6.26
C LYS A 43 26.45 3.40 6.89
N ASN A 44 25.24 2.86 7.03
CA ASN A 44 24.09 3.62 7.50
C ASN A 44 23.82 3.48 9.01
N PHE A 45 24.63 2.71 9.74
CA PHE A 45 24.48 2.54 11.18
C PHE A 45 24.43 3.92 11.88
N PRO A 46 23.46 4.17 12.79
CA PRO A 46 22.51 3.23 13.41
C PRO A 46 21.16 3.07 12.67
N ARG A 47 20.95 3.70 11.52
CA ARG A 47 19.64 3.72 10.83
C ARG A 47 19.25 2.35 10.26
N PRO A 48 17.96 2.00 10.19
CA PRO A 48 17.49 0.76 9.56
C PRO A 48 17.87 0.63 8.07
N THR A 49 18.27 -0.56 7.65
CA THR A 49 18.73 -0.82 6.26
C THR A 49 17.59 -0.86 5.24
N ALA A 50 16.37 -1.15 5.70
CA ALA A 50 15.15 -1.27 4.88
C ALA A 50 14.74 0.02 4.17
N GLY A 51 15.32 1.17 4.55
CA GLY A 51 15.04 2.48 3.96
C GLY A 51 13.97 3.25 4.76
N PRO A 52 13.36 4.29 4.16
CA PRO A 52 12.40 5.14 4.85
C PRO A 52 11.00 4.50 5.01
N LEU A 53 10.23 4.97 5.99
CA LEU A 53 8.89 4.49 6.30
C LEU A 53 7.97 4.77 5.11
N ARG A 54 7.18 3.76 4.75
CA ARG A 54 6.19 3.83 3.67
C ARG A 54 4.77 3.70 4.23
N PRO A 55 3.78 4.36 3.60
CA PRO A 55 2.39 4.29 4.01
C PRO A 55 1.75 2.96 3.60
N ILE A 56 0.59 2.72 4.19
CA ILE A 56 -0.37 1.68 3.85
C ILE A 56 -1.20 2.18 2.67
N VAL A 57 -1.22 1.41 1.57
CA VAL A 57 -1.94 1.76 0.34
C VAL A 57 -2.69 0.54 -0.21
N HIS A 58 -3.87 0.78 -0.77
CA HIS A 58 -4.73 -0.22 -1.40
C HIS A 58 -4.45 -0.39 -2.92
N GLY A 59 -4.81 -1.54 -3.48
CA GLY A 59 -4.85 -1.73 -4.93
C GLY A 59 -5.93 -0.88 -5.63
N GLN A 60 -5.76 -0.64 -6.93
CA GLN A 60 -6.65 0.27 -7.69
C GLN A 60 -7.92 -0.39 -8.21
N THR A 61 -7.91 -1.72 -8.44
CA THR A 61 -9.05 -2.43 -9.04
C THR A 61 -9.92 -3.09 -8.00
N LEU A 62 -11.19 -3.36 -8.33
CA LEU A 62 -12.14 -4.06 -7.44
C LEU A 62 -11.59 -5.37 -6.88
N LYS A 63 -10.84 -6.14 -7.69
CA LYS A 63 -10.21 -7.40 -7.26
C LYS A 63 -9.08 -7.21 -6.23
N TYR A 64 -8.39 -6.09 -6.27
CA TYR A 64 -7.16 -5.87 -5.48
C TYR A 64 -7.27 -4.74 -4.46
N ASN A 65 -8.40 -4.04 -4.35
CA ASN A 65 -8.61 -2.99 -3.36
C ASN A 65 -8.48 -3.51 -1.91
N MET A 66 -8.83 -4.77 -1.65
CA MET A 66 -8.64 -5.39 -0.32
C MET A 66 -7.18 -5.75 -0.02
N LYS A 67 -6.30 -5.77 -1.03
CA LYS A 67 -4.87 -6.04 -0.82
C LYS A 67 -4.18 -4.75 -0.40
N VAL A 68 -3.50 -4.85 0.74
CA VAL A 68 -2.75 -3.75 1.33
C VAL A 68 -1.26 -3.93 1.01
N ARG A 69 -0.57 -2.83 0.69
CA ARG A 69 0.87 -2.84 0.36
C ARG A 69 1.58 -1.58 0.84
N ALA A 70 2.91 -1.64 0.85
CA ALA A 70 3.74 -0.45 1.07
C ALA A 70 3.69 0.47 -0.16
N GLY A 71 3.24 1.71 0.05
CA GLY A 71 3.20 2.75 -0.97
C GLY A 71 4.57 3.36 -1.31
N ARG A 72 4.55 4.45 -2.08
CA ARG A 72 5.76 5.25 -2.37
C ARG A 72 6.12 6.17 -1.21
N GLY A 73 5.14 6.89 -0.65
CA GLY A 73 5.32 7.84 0.44
C GLY A 73 4.00 8.42 0.95
N PHE A 74 4.04 8.99 2.15
CA PHE A 74 2.91 9.64 2.82
C PHE A 74 2.45 10.89 2.08
N SER A 75 1.14 11.17 2.12
CA SER A 75 0.60 12.39 1.53
C SER A 75 0.85 13.59 2.44
N LEU A 76 0.71 14.80 1.91
CA LEU A 76 0.89 16.03 2.69
C LEU A 76 -0.20 16.18 3.78
N GLU A 77 -1.41 15.71 3.49
CA GLU A 77 -2.54 15.71 4.44
C GLU A 77 -2.26 14.81 5.65
N GLU A 78 -1.75 13.60 5.43
CA GLU A 78 -1.38 12.67 6.50
C GLU A 78 -0.28 13.25 7.38
N LEU A 79 0.73 13.86 6.77
CA LEU A 79 1.83 14.50 7.49
C LEU A 79 1.34 15.68 8.32
N LYS A 80 0.44 16.51 7.76
CA LYS A 80 -0.16 17.63 8.48
C LYS A 80 -0.98 17.13 9.68
N ALA A 81 -1.81 16.11 9.49
CA ALA A 81 -2.62 15.50 10.55
C ALA A 81 -1.76 14.81 11.63
N ALA A 82 -0.59 14.29 11.28
CA ALA A 82 0.38 13.72 12.23
C ALA A 82 1.28 14.78 12.91
N GLY A 83 1.16 16.07 12.55
CA GLY A 83 2.00 17.14 13.08
C GLY A 83 3.48 17.01 12.65
N ILE A 84 3.74 16.50 11.45
CA ILE A 84 5.09 16.32 10.90
C ILE A 84 5.28 17.27 9.71
N PRO A 85 6.21 18.24 9.79
CA PRO A 85 6.51 19.11 8.65
C PRO A 85 7.06 18.34 7.45
N LYS A 86 6.59 18.67 6.24
CA LYS A 86 6.99 17.98 4.99
C LYS A 86 8.50 17.96 4.71
N LYS A 87 9.23 18.99 5.17
CA LYS A 87 10.69 19.10 5.01
C LYS A 87 11.45 18.28 6.06
N LEU A 88 10.85 18.09 7.25
CA LEU A 88 11.43 17.28 8.32
C LEU A 88 11.22 15.78 8.04
N ALA A 89 10.10 15.39 7.44
CA ALA A 89 9.77 13.98 7.21
C ALA A 89 10.91 13.18 6.53
N PRO A 90 11.53 13.63 5.42
CA PRO A 90 12.62 12.89 4.78
C PRO A 90 13.88 12.76 5.65
N THR A 91 14.16 13.74 6.53
CA THR A 91 15.38 13.73 7.35
C THR A 91 15.31 12.69 8.47
N ILE A 92 14.10 12.48 9.02
CA ILE A 92 13.80 11.44 10.02
C ILE A 92 13.43 10.09 9.39
N GLY A 93 13.62 9.93 8.07
CA GLY A 93 13.42 8.66 7.37
C GLY A 93 11.97 8.33 7.04
N ILE A 94 11.12 9.33 6.77
CA ILE A 94 9.75 9.14 6.29
C ILE A 94 9.67 9.50 4.81
N ALA A 95 9.18 8.59 3.97
CA ALA A 95 9.02 8.85 2.54
C ALA A 95 7.79 9.72 2.28
N VAL A 96 7.92 10.74 1.43
CA VAL A 96 6.83 11.68 1.10
C VAL A 96 6.46 11.54 -0.37
N ASP A 97 5.16 11.47 -0.66
CA ASP A 97 4.62 11.49 -2.02
C ASP A 97 3.52 12.55 -2.15
N HIS A 98 3.90 13.74 -2.60
CA HIS A 98 3.01 14.89 -2.75
C HIS A 98 1.91 14.69 -3.80
N ARG A 99 2.00 13.66 -4.65
CA ARG A 99 1.01 13.38 -5.71
C ARG A 99 -0.19 12.59 -5.20
N ARG A 100 -0.07 11.90 -4.06
CA ARG A 100 -1.14 11.07 -3.52
C ARG A 100 -2.18 11.94 -2.83
N ARG A 101 -3.46 11.66 -3.09
CA ARG A 101 -4.62 12.29 -2.46
C ARG A 101 -5.39 11.23 -1.68
N ASN A 102 -5.99 11.60 -0.54
CA ASN A 102 -6.87 10.72 0.20
C ASN A 102 -8.32 10.99 -0.19
N ARG A 103 -9.09 9.92 -0.41
CA ARG A 103 -10.55 9.99 -0.64
C ARG A 103 -11.34 9.39 0.51
N SER A 104 -10.76 8.40 1.18
CA SER A 104 -11.29 7.70 2.34
C SER A 104 -10.67 8.21 3.63
N LEU A 105 -11.51 8.43 4.65
CA LEU A 105 -11.10 8.86 5.98
C LEU A 105 -10.33 7.76 6.71
N GLU A 106 -10.75 6.51 6.52
CA GLU A 106 -10.19 5.32 7.14
C GLU A 106 -8.70 5.16 6.77
N SER A 107 -8.38 5.33 5.48
CA SER A 107 -7.00 5.26 5.00
C SER A 107 -6.14 6.41 5.54
N LEU A 108 -6.74 7.60 5.69
CA LEU A 108 -6.07 8.76 6.26
C LEU A 108 -5.71 8.47 7.73
N GLN A 109 -6.68 8.02 8.51
CA GLN A 109 -6.50 7.69 9.93
C GLN A 109 -5.47 6.56 10.14
N ALA A 110 -5.56 5.47 9.37
CA ALA A 110 -4.60 4.37 9.46
C ALA A 110 -3.15 4.83 9.21
N ASN A 111 -2.93 5.69 8.21
CA ASN A 111 -1.61 6.22 7.91
C ASN A 111 -1.15 7.26 8.92
N VAL A 112 -2.04 8.09 9.45
CA VAL A 112 -1.71 9.02 10.56
C VAL A 112 -1.30 8.24 11.80
N GLN A 113 -2.01 7.17 12.15
CA GLN A 113 -1.64 6.31 13.28
C GLN A 113 -0.29 5.62 13.05
N ARG A 114 -0.02 5.20 11.81
CA ARG A 114 1.29 4.67 11.43
C ARG A 114 2.43 5.69 11.56
N LEU A 115 2.16 6.96 11.25
CA LEU A 115 3.14 8.04 11.45
C LEU A 115 3.38 8.32 12.93
N LYS A 116 2.32 8.37 13.75
CA LYS A 116 2.41 8.58 15.20
C LYS A 116 3.20 7.45 15.87
N THR A 117 2.87 6.20 15.55
CA THR A 117 3.58 5.03 16.08
C THR A 117 5.05 5.00 15.65
N TYR A 118 5.38 5.41 14.43
CA TYR A 118 6.78 5.56 14.02
C TYR A 118 7.49 6.69 14.77
N LYS A 119 6.86 7.85 14.93
CA LYS A 119 7.43 8.99 15.65
C LYS A 119 7.71 8.66 17.12
N ALA A 120 6.88 7.84 17.75
CA ALA A 120 7.12 7.36 19.12
C ALA A 120 8.27 6.35 19.22
N LYS A 121 8.61 5.65 18.13
CA LYS A 121 9.65 4.60 18.11
C LYS A 121 10.99 5.08 17.54
N VAL A 122 11.02 6.22 16.86
CA VAL A 122 12.24 6.72 16.21
C VAL A 122 13.13 7.40 17.24
N VAL A 123 14.37 6.92 17.37
CA VAL A 123 15.40 7.55 18.18
C VAL A 123 16.16 8.56 17.31
N VAL A 124 16.15 9.84 17.72
CA VAL A 124 16.81 10.91 16.97
C VAL A 124 18.08 11.32 17.68
N PHE A 125 19.23 11.09 17.02
CA PHE A 125 20.53 11.44 17.56
C PHE A 125 20.80 12.94 17.44
N PRO A 126 21.35 13.58 18.48
CA PRO A 126 21.78 14.97 18.39
C PRO A 126 22.89 15.09 17.35
N ARG A 127 22.83 16.16 16.54
CA ARG A 127 23.86 16.42 15.51
C ARG A 127 25.27 16.57 16.12
N ARG A 128 25.36 17.03 17.38
CA ARG A 128 26.60 17.10 18.16
C ARG A 128 26.34 16.39 19.49
N ALA A 129 27.15 15.38 19.83
CA ALA A 129 26.91 14.47 20.96
C ALA A 129 26.70 15.14 22.33
N ARG A 130 27.21 16.35 22.54
CA ARG A 130 27.09 17.11 23.80
C ARG A 130 26.13 18.31 23.73
N LYS A 131 25.43 18.53 22.61
CA LYS A 131 24.49 19.64 22.43
C LYS A 131 23.14 19.12 21.98
N PHE A 132 22.28 18.84 22.95
CA PHE A 132 20.91 18.39 22.73
C PHE A 132 20.00 19.57 22.38
N LYS A 133 19.10 19.36 21.43
CA LYS A 133 18.07 20.29 20.99
C LYS A 133 16.69 19.66 21.16
N ALA A 134 15.66 20.50 21.07
CA ALA A 134 14.28 20.02 21.04
C ALA A 134 14.08 19.00 19.90
N GLY A 135 13.65 17.80 20.27
CA GLY A 135 13.42 16.68 19.34
C GLY A 135 14.57 15.66 19.25
N ASP A 136 15.69 15.88 19.95
CA ASP A 136 16.69 14.84 20.16
C ASP A 136 16.23 13.87 21.26
N SER A 137 16.64 12.61 21.17
CA SER A 137 16.37 11.56 22.14
C SER A 137 17.20 11.72 23.42
N THR A 138 16.74 11.10 24.51
CA THR A 138 17.45 11.10 25.79
C THR A 138 18.75 10.27 25.70
N PRO A 139 19.76 10.53 26.54
CA PRO A 139 20.99 9.73 26.57
C PRO A 139 20.76 8.23 26.75
N GLU A 140 19.73 7.83 27.50
CA GLU A 140 19.36 6.43 27.74
C GLU A 140 18.85 5.75 26.46
N GLU A 141 18.01 6.43 25.68
CA GLU A 141 17.53 5.93 24.39
C GLU A 141 18.67 5.79 23.38
N LEU A 142 19.65 6.70 23.42
CA LEU A 142 20.81 6.69 22.52
C LEU A 142 21.75 5.51 22.82
N ALA A 143 21.96 5.18 24.09
CA ALA A 143 22.78 4.04 24.49
C ALA A 143 22.17 2.70 24.07
N ASN A 144 20.84 2.59 24.12
CA ASN A 144 20.09 1.38 23.75
C ASN A 144 19.73 1.29 22.26
N ALA A 145 20.07 2.33 21.47
CA ALA A 145 19.71 2.39 20.07
C ALA A 145 20.49 1.34 19.26
N THR A 146 19.75 0.34 18.78
CA THR A 146 20.29 -0.72 17.91
C THR A 146 19.73 -0.58 16.49
N GLN A 147 20.50 -1.05 15.52
CA GLN A 147 20.03 -1.09 14.14
C GLN A 147 18.97 -2.18 13.99
N VAL A 148 17.74 -1.77 13.68
CA VAL A 148 16.65 -2.72 13.37
C VAL A 148 16.99 -3.49 12.10
N GLN A 149 17.09 -4.82 12.23
CA GLN A 149 17.26 -5.74 11.11
C GLN A 149 15.88 -6.15 10.55
N GLY A 150 15.73 -6.12 9.22
CA GLY A 150 14.49 -6.49 8.55
C GLY A 150 13.46 -5.34 8.40
N PRO A 151 12.22 -5.66 8.01
CA PRO A 151 11.17 -4.66 7.85
C PRO A 151 10.66 -4.17 9.22
N TYR A 152 10.69 -2.86 9.44
CA TYR A 152 10.09 -2.25 10.62
C TYR A 152 8.65 -1.81 10.35
N LEU A 153 7.78 -1.99 11.35
CA LEU A 153 6.32 -1.81 11.24
C LEU A 153 5.74 -2.53 10.00
N PRO A 154 5.91 -3.86 9.86
CA PRO A 154 5.42 -4.58 8.70
C PRO A 154 3.91 -4.38 8.52
N ILE A 155 3.48 -4.25 7.27
CA ILE A 155 2.07 -4.06 6.93
C ILE A 155 1.42 -5.44 6.90
N GLY A 156 0.68 -5.76 7.96
CA GLY A 156 -0.16 -6.94 8.06
C GLY A 156 -1.55 -6.68 7.48
N ARG A 157 -2.22 -7.75 7.04
CA ARG A 157 -3.66 -7.73 6.81
C ARG A 157 -4.34 -8.28 8.06
N GLU A 158 -4.97 -7.40 8.82
CA GLU A 158 -5.86 -7.84 9.89
C GLU A 158 -7.11 -8.46 9.25
N LYS A 159 -7.41 -9.69 9.65
CA LYS A 159 -8.68 -10.32 9.34
C LYS A 159 -9.57 -10.08 10.54
N ALA A 160 -10.69 -9.39 10.34
CA ALA A 160 -11.70 -9.29 11.38
C ALA A 160 -12.12 -10.72 11.80
N PRO A 161 -12.18 -11.02 13.11
CA PRO A 161 -12.73 -12.29 13.57
C PRO A 161 -14.20 -12.38 13.12
N VAL A 162 -14.62 -13.57 12.73
CA VAL A 162 -16.02 -13.84 12.39
C VAL A 162 -16.68 -14.43 13.63
N GLU A 163 -17.68 -13.73 14.15
CA GLU A 163 -18.49 -14.23 15.26
C GLU A 163 -19.67 -15.03 14.69
N LEU A 164 -19.96 -16.18 15.31
CA LEU A 164 -21.13 -16.98 14.96
C LEU A 164 -22.34 -16.38 15.65
N VAL A 165 -23.23 -15.80 14.87
CA VAL A 165 -24.47 -15.18 15.36
C VAL A 165 -25.66 -16.08 15.01
N LYS A 166 -26.67 -16.13 15.88
CA LYS A 166 -27.93 -16.82 15.60
C LYS A 166 -28.62 -16.17 14.41
N VAL A 167 -29.07 -16.99 13.45
CA VAL A 167 -29.78 -16.51 12.26
C VAL A 167 -31.11 -15.90 12.67
N THR A 168 -31.28 -14.61 12.37
CA THR A 168 -32.53 -13.87 12.63
C THR A 168 -33.60 -14.19 11.58
N GLU A 169 -34.86 -13.92 11.88
CA GLU A 169 -35.96 -14.10 10.92
C GLU A 169 -35.80 -13.22 9.67
N GLU A 170 -35.27 -12.01 9.84
CA GLU A 170 -34.93 -11.09 8.73
C GLU A 170 -33.88 -11.69 7.77
N MET A 171 -32.86 -12.37 8.31
CA MET A 171 -31.86 -13.05 7.46
C MET A 171 -32.46 -14.22 6.68
N LYS A 172 -33.49 -14.88 7.23
CA LYS A 172 -34.20 -15.98 6.55
C LYS A 172 -35.16 -15.46 5.48
N SER A 173 -35.83 -14.34 5.72
CA SER A 173 -36.76 -13.74 4.75
C SER A 173 -36.04 -12.99 3.62
N PHE A 174 -34.77 -12.62 3.83
CA PHE A 174 -33.96 -11.93 2.81
C PHE A 174 -33.63 -12.83 1.60
N LYS A 175 -34.24 -12.51 0.46
CA LYS A 175 -33.96 -13.17 -0.83
C LYS A 175 -32.70 -12.61 -1.50
N ALA A 176 -31.54 -13.14 -1.09
CA ALA A 176 -30.23 -12.67 -1.57
C ALA A 176 -30.06 -12.74 -3.11
N TYR A 177 -30.53 -13.82 -3.74
CA TYR A 177 -30.45 -14.00 -5.19
C TYR A 177 -31.23 -12.92 -5.96
N ASP A 178 -32.48 -12.68 -5.54
CA ASP A 178 -33.35 -11.69 -6.17
C ASP A 178 -32.78 -10.28 -6.02
N LYS A 179 -32.28 -9.94 -4.82
CA LYS A 179 -31.63 -8.66 -4.56
C LYS A 179 -30.44 -8.43 -5.49
N LEU A 180 -29.56 -9.42 -5.67
CA LEU A 180 -28.42 -9.30 -6.59
C LEU A 180 -28.85 -9.04 -8.04
N ARG A 181 -29.96 -9.65 -8.49
CA ARG A 181 -30.49 -9.39 -9.85
C ARG A 181 -31.11 -8.01 -9.96
N ILE A 182 -31.86 -7.56 -8.95
CA ILE A 182 -32.44 -6.22 -8.89
C ILE A 182 -31.34 -5.16 -8.94
N GLU A 183 -30.24 -5.31 -8.19
CA GLU A 183 -29.13 -4.35 -8.21
C GLU A 183 -28.46 -4.26 -9.59
N ARG A 184 -28.24 -5.40 -10.27
CA ARG A 184 -27.73 -5.41 -11.65
C ARG A 184 -28.68 -4.69 -12.62
N THR A 185 -29.99 -4.91 -12.46
CA THR A 185 -31.02 -4.25 -13.27
C THR A 185 -31.05 -2.74 -12.99
N ASN A 186 -30.90 -2.33 -11.73
CA ASN A 186 -30.83 -0.92 -11.34
C ASN A 186 -29.63 -0.23 -11.98
N GLU A 187 -28.42 -0.80 -11.85
CA GLU A 187 -27.19 -0.28 -12.46
C GLU A 187 -27.33 -0.16 -13.99
N ARG A 188 -27.88 -1.19 -14.65
CA ARG A 188 -28.12 -1.19 -16.10
C ARG A 188 -29.09 -0.09 -16.55
N HIS A 189 -30.14 0.18 -15.78
CA HIS A 189 -31.23 1.09 -16.19
C HIS A 189 -31.14 2.51 -15.62
N VAL A 190 -30.07 2.88 -14.90
CA VAL A 190 -29.89 4.24 -14.36
C VAL A 190 -30.11 5.30 -15.45
N GLY A 191 -29.39 5.20 -16.57
CA GLY A 191 -29.48 6.19 -17.65
C GLY A 191 -30.87 6.25 -18.29
N ALA A 192 -31.49 5.10 -18.54
CA ALA A 192 -32.82 5.02 -19.16
C ALA A 192 -33.93 5.57 -18.25
N ARG A 193 -33.78 5.41 -16.92
CA ARG A 193 -34.72 5.97 -15.94
C ARG A 193 -34.56 7.49 -15.81
N LEU A 194 -33.31 7.98 -15.75
CA LEU A 194 -33.04 9.42 -15.72
C LEU A 194 -33.56 10.12 -16.98
N LYS A 195 -33.37 9.52 -18.16
CA LYS A 195 -33.90 10.04 -19.42
C LYS A 195 -35.42 10.16 -19.39
N ARG A 196 -36.13 9.07 -19.02
CA ARG A 196 -37.60 9.07 -18.94
C ARG A 196 -38.14 10.07 -17.91
N ALA A 197 -37.48 10.20 -16.77
CA ALA A 197 -37.86 11.20 -15.77
C ALA A 197 -37.71 12.63 -16.32
N ALA A 198 -36.62 12.93 -17.02
CA ALA A 198 -36.40 14.23 -17.64
C ALA A 198 -37.34 14.51 -18.82
N GLU A 199 -37.79 13.49 -19.55
CA GLU A 199 -38.79 13.61 -20.62
C GLU A 199 -40.18 13.87 -20.04
N ALA A 200 -40.59 13.12 -19.00
CA ALA A 200 -41.85 13.34 -18.30
C ALA A 200 -41.94 14.74 -17.68
N GLU A 201 -40.86 15.24 -17.05
CA GLU A 201 -40.81 16.60 -16.49
C GLU A 201 -40.92 17.69 -17.58
N LYS A 202 -40.44 17.42 -18.80
CA LYS A 202 -40.59 18.34 -19.93
C LYS A 202 -41.99 18.33 -20.52
N GLU A 203 -42.65 17.17 -20.52
CA GLU A 203 -44.05 17.04 -20.95
C GLU A 203 -45.00 17.68 -19.94
N GLU A 204 -44.75 17.57 -18.63
CA GLU A 204 -45.53 18.26 -17.59
C GLU A 204 -45.37 19.78 -17.58
N LYS A 205 -44.23 20.30 -18.08
CA LYS A 205 -43.96 21.75 -18.18
C LYS A 205 -44.45 22.38 -19.49
N LYS A 206 -45.01 21.59 -20.39
CA LYS A 206 -45.52 22.04 -21.68
C LYS A 206 -47.04 22.15 -21.64
#